data_AF-A0A6I6WYT0-F1
#
_entry.id   AF-A0A6I6WYT0-F1
#
_cell.length_a   1.000
_cell.length_b   1.000
_cell.length_c   1.000
_cell.angle_alpha   90.00
_cell.angle_beta   90.00
_cell.angle_gamma   90.00
#
_symmetry.space_group_name_H-M   'P 1'
#
loop_
_entity.id
_entity.type
_entity.pdbx_description
1 polymer ?
#
loop_
_entity_poly.entity_id
_entity_poly.type
_entity_poly.pdbx_seq_one_letter_code
_entity_poly.pdbx_strand_id
1 'polypeptide(L)'
;MRPVGRRGLLAELPTAEATEALHAELLRRRTAGTLPPVREIVPGARTVLLDGFADPETARRLAAELPGWRVPPPVRGGAEVVEIPVRYDGPDLAEVARLWGVSELEVARIHARTTFRVAFCGFAPGFGYLSGLGEEYHVPRRSDPRTKVPAGAVGLAGTYTGVYPRSSPGGWQLIGTAPETVLWDPDRSPAALLAPGTHVRFVPLDAPSASHPEHDRAHGEAATGPTTGPTTATATAGTTGTTTATTEEGDPSDRRRP
;
A
#
# COMPACT_ATOMS: atom_id res chain seq x y z
N MET A 1 -27.07 -3.69 -9.30
CA MET A 1 -27.04 -5.10 -8.83
C MET A 1 -27.57 -5.99 -9.94
N ARG A 2 -26.90 -7.10 -10.24
CA ARG A 2 -27.35 -8.09 -11.24
C ARG A 2 -27.37 -9.49 -10.63
N PRO A 3 -28.44 -10.28 -10.82
CA PRO A 3 -28.41 -11.69 -10.44
C PRO A 3 -27.42 -12.45 -11.33
N VAL A 4 -26.66 -13.37 -10.73
CA VAL A 4 -25.76 -14.30 -11.45
C VAL A 4 -26.17 -15.72 -11.10
N GLY A 5 -26.79 -16.41 -12.05
CA GLY A 5 -27.42 -17.70 -11.78
C GLY A 5 -28.54 -17.59 -10.74
N ARG A 6 -28.79 -18.69 -10.00
CA ARG A 6 -29.87 -18.75 -9.00
C ARG A 6 -29.43 -18.33 -7.58
N ARG A 7 -28.13 -18.37 -7.29
CA ARG A 7 -27.57 -18.22 -5.94
C ARG A 7 -26.39 -17.24 -5.88
N GLY A 8 -26.24 -16.41 -6.92
CA GLY A 8 -25.18 -15.43 -7.03
C GLY A 8 -25.74 -14.03 -7.28
N LEU A 9 -24.96 -13.04 -6.84
CA LEU A 9 -25.28 -11.63 -6.95
C LEU A 9 -24.01 -10.86 -7.34
N LEU A 10 -24.10 -10.07 -8.39
CA LEU A 10 -23.02 -9.19 -8.83
C LEU A 10 -23.37 -7.73 -8.49
N ALA A 11 -22.56 -7.12 -7.63
CA ALA A 11 -22.53 -5.68 -7.46
C ALA A 11 -21.66 -5.07 -8.55
N GLU A 12 -22.16 -4.04 -9.24
CA GLU A 12 -21.40 -3.21 -10.18
C GLU A 12 -21.20 -1.84 -9.53
N LEU A 13 -19.95 -1.37 -9.47
CA LEU A 13 -19.56 -0.18 -8.74
C LEU A 13 -18.93 0.84 -9.70
N PRO A 14 -19.06 2.15 -9.41
CA PRO A 14 -18.55 3.19 -10.30
C PRO A 14 -17.01 3.20 -10.37
N THR A 15 -16.33 2.82 -9.27
CA THR A 15 -14.86 2.89 -9.17
C THR A 15 -14.26 1.65 -8.50
N ALA A 16 -12.94 1.51 -8.62
CA ALA A 16 -12.19 0.45 -7.94
C ALA A 16 -12.21 0.67 -6.41
N GLU A 17 -12.11 1.91 -5.95
CA GLU A 17 -12.17 2.27 -4.54
C GLU A 17 -13.53 1.92 -3.91
N ALA A 18 -14.62 2.14 -4.64
CA ALA A 18 -15.96 1.74 -4.20
C ALA A 18 -16.08 0.21 -4.11
N THR A 19 -15.43 -0.52 -5.02
CA THR A 19 -15.36 -1.99 -5.00
C THR A 19 -14.61 -2.49 -3.77
N GLU A 20 -13.44 -1.89 -3.49
CA GLU A 20 -12.63 -2.20 -2.32
C GLU A 20 -13.38 -1.90 -1.01
N ALA A 21 -14.06 -0.74 -0.94
CA ALA A 21 -14.85 -0.33 0.21
C ALA A 21 -15.97 -1.34 0.50
N LEU A 22 -16.73 -1.72 -0.53
CA LEU A 22 -17.81 -2.69 -0.39
C LEU A 22 -17.26 -4.07 0.00
N HIS A 23 -16.16 -4.52 -0.59
CA HIS A 23 -15.55 -5.80 -0.26
C HIS A 23 -15.11 -5.85 1.21
N ALA A 24 -14.42 -4.81 1.69
CA ALA A 24 -14.02 -4.71 3.09
C ALA A 24 -15.22 -4.71 4.04
N GLU A 25 -16.29 -3.99 3.67
CA GLU A 25 -17.53 -3.94 4.43
C GLU A 25 -18.24 -5.31 4.51
N LEU A 26 -18.29 -6.05 3.40
CA LEU A 26 -18.86 -7.40 3.35
C LEU A 26 -18.08 -8.37 4.24
N LEU A 27 -16.74 -8.33 4.20
CA LEU A 27 -15.90 -9.15 5.07
C LEU A 27 -16.09 -8.78 6.55
N ARG A 28 -16.14 -7.49 6.88
CA ARG A 28 -16.40 -7.00 8.24
C ARG A 28 -17.74 -7.52 8.77
N ARG A 29 -18.80 -7.44 7.96
CA ARG A 29 -20.12 -7.95 8.33
C ARG A 29 -20.17 -9.46 8.46
N ARG A 30 -19.44 -10.20 7.61
CA ARG A 30 -19.28 -11.65 7.73
C ARG A 30 -18.66 -12.02 9.07
N THR A 31 -17.55 -11.37 9.45
CA THR A 31 -16.91 -11.60 10.76
C THR A 31 -17.82 -11.22 11.93
N ALA A 32 -18.59 -10.14 11.78
CA ALA A 32 -19.57 -9.72 12.79
C ALA A 32 -20.86 -10.55 12.82
N GLY A 33 -21.04 -11.53 11.92
CA GLY A 33 -22.26 -12.33 11.81
C GLY A 33 -23.51 -11.55 11.34
N THR A 34 -23.32 -10.36 10.76
CA THR A 34 -24.41 -9.48 10.28
C THR A 34 -24.63 -9.57 8.78
N LEU A 35 -23.76 -10.31 8.06
CA LEU A 35 -23.97 -10.67 6.66
C LEU A 35 -24.72 -12.01 6.60
N PRO A 36 -25.77 -12.14 5.77
CA PRO A 36 -26.37 -13.45 5.51
C PRO A 36 -25.33 -14.47 5.03
N PRO A 37 -25.46 -15.77 5.39
CA PRO A 37 -24.52 -16.80 4.95
C PRO A 37 -24.37 -16.82 3.43
N VAL A 38 -23.14 -16.57 2.99
CA VAL A 38 -22.71 -16.61 1.60
C VAL A 38 -21.36 -17.30 1.56
N ARG A 39 -21.18 -18.22 0.61
CA ARG A 39 -19.98 -19.04 0.53
C ARG A 39 -18.78 -18.20 0.08
N GLU A 40 -18.90 -17.52 -1.05
CA GLU A 40 -17.81 -16.80 -1.68
C GLU A 40 -18.12 -15.30 -1.76
N ILE A 41 -17.10 -14.47 -1.48
CA ILE A 41 -17.12 -13.02 -1.73
C ILE A 41 -15.87 -12.72 -2.55
N VAL A 42 -16.06 -12.40 -3.83
CA VAL A 42 -14.98 -12.29 -4.80
C VAL A 42 -14.97 -10.87 -5.38
N PRO A 43 -13.98 -10.03 -5.01
CA PRO A 43 -13.81 -8.73 -5.62
C PRO A 43 -13.24 -8.87 -7.04
N GLY A 44 -13.62 -7.94 -7.92
CA GLY A 44 -13.03 -7.72 -9.24
C GLY A 44 -12.65 -6.25 -9.41
N ALA A 45 -12.42 -5.80 -10.64
CA ALA A 45 -11.98 -4.43 -10.91
C ALA A 45 -13.01 -3.35 -10.53
N ARG A 46 -14.29 -3.57 -10.88
CA ARG A 46 -15.41 -2.67 -10.58
C ARG A 46 -16.65 -3.44 -10.13
N THR A 47 -16.42 -4.63 -9.58
CA THR A 47 -17.50 -5.57 -9.25
C THR A 47 -17.18 -6.34 -7.99
N VAL A 48 -18.22 -6.73 -7.24
CA VAL A 48 -18.10 -7.76 -6.20
C VAL A 48 -19.12 -8.86 -6.49
N LEU A 49 -18.64 -10.09 -6.67
CA LEU A 49 -19.47 -11.28 -6.79
C LEU A 49 -19.69 -11.88 -5.40
N LEU A 50 -20.94 -12.07 -5.04
CA LEU A 50 -21.36 -12.85 -3.89
C LEU A 50 -21.97 -14.13 -4.43
N ASP A 51 -21.42 -15.30 -4.09
CA ASP A 51 -21.89 -16.58 -4.62
C ASP A 51 -22.09 -17.64 -3.53
N GLY A 52 -23.01 -18.56 -3.79
CA GLY A 52 -23.35 -19.65 -2.89
C GLY A 52 -24.23 -19.23 -1.72
N PHE A 53 -25.21 -18.35 -1.95
CA PHE A 53 -26.31 -18.15 -0.99
C PHE A 53 -27.08 -19.46 -0.79
N ALA A 54 -27.56 -19.71 0.43
CA ALA A 54 -28.33 -20.91 0.76
C ALA A 54 -29.61 -21.03 -0.09
N ASP A 55 -30.29 -19.90 -0.30
CA ASP A 55 -31.49 -19.79 -1.10
C ASP A 55 -31.50 -18.50 -1.95
N PRO A 56 -32.26 -18.48 -3.08
CA PRO A 56 -32.33 -17.31 -3.96
C PRO A 56 -32.97 -16.07 -3.32
N GLU A 57 -33.83 -16.24 -2.31
CA GLU A 57 -34.57 -15.13 -1.70
C GLU A 57 -33.66 -14.29 -0.80
N THR A 58 -32.74 -14.94 -0.09
CA THR A 58 -31.66 -14.28 0.63
C THR A 58 -30.82 -13.40 -0.30
N ALA A 59 -30.47 -13.91 -1.49
CA ALA A 59 -29.72 -13.13 -2.49
C ALA A 59 -30.51 -11.91 -2.98
N ARG A 60 -31.83 -12.06 -3.24
CA ARG A 60 -32.70 -10.95 -3.65
C ARG A 60 -32.87 -9.90 -2.56
N ARG A 61 -33.07 -10.31 -1.31
CA ARG A 61 -33.19 -9.40 -0.18
C ARG A 61 -31.94 -8.57 0.00
N LEU A 62 -30.77 -9.23 -0.01
CA LEU A 62 -29.49 -8.52 0.07
C LEU A 62 -29.34 -7.55 -1.12
N ALA A 63 -29.70 -7.96 -2.34
CA ALA A 63 -29.64 -7.08 -3.51
C ALA A 63 -30.50 -5.82 -3.37
N ALA A 64 -31.63 -5.88 -2.67
CA ALA A 64 -32.50 -4.74 -2.39
C ALA A 64 -31.94 -3.84 -1.27
N GLU A 65 -31.29 -4.42 -0.26
CA GLU A 65 -30.76 -3.68 0.89
C GLU A 65 -29.42 -2.98 0.59
N LEU A 66 -28.55 -3.62 -0.19
CA LEU A 66 -27.16 -3.21 -0.41
C LEU A 66 -27.02 -1.76 -0.96
N PRO A 67 -27.88 -1.27 -1.88
CA PRO A 67 -27.86 0.13 -2.29
C PRO A 67 -28.09 1.15 -1.16
N GLY A 68 -28.78 0.76 -0.09
CA GLY A 68 -29.03 1.61 1.09
C GLY A 68 -27.93 1.53 2.16
N TRP A 69 -26.92 0.69 1.97
CA TRP A 69 -25.86 0.53 2.97
C TRP A 69 -24.93 1.74 3.00
N ARG A 70 -24.59 2.19 4.21
CA ARG A 70 -23.45 3.08 4.42
C ARG A 70 -22.18 2.25 4.40
N VAL A 71 -21.43 2.36 3.30
CA VAL A 71 -20.12 1.72 3.14
C VAL A 71 -19.06 2.76 3.51
N PRO A 72 -18.32 2.57 4.62
CA PRO A 72 -17.24 3.49 4.97
C PRO A 72 -16.12 3.42 3.93
N PRO A 73 -15.35 4.52 3.74
CA PRO A 73 -14.17 4.47 2.90
C PRO A 73 -13.18 3.42 3.45
N PRO A 74 -12.38 2.78 2.59
CA PRO A 74 -11.40 1.80 3.03
C PRO A 74 -10.41 2.44 3.99
N VAL A 75 -10.17 1.81 5.14
CA VAL A 75 -9.21 2.29 6.13
C VAL A 75 -7.80 2.18 5.54
N ARG A 76 -7.10 3.32 5.48
CA ARG A 76 -5.71 3.42 5.03
C ARG A 76 -4.81 3.56 6.26
N GLY A 77 -4.35 2.45 6.85
CA GLY A 77 -3.40 2.53 7.97
C GLY A 77 -2.99 1.19 8.57
N GLY A 78 -1.71 1.08 8.93
CA GLY A 78 -1.17 0.13 9.92
C GLY A 78 -0.97 -1.32 9.49
N ALA A 79 -1.25 -1.69 8.23
CA ALA A 79 -1.02 -3.05 7.76
C ALA A 79 0.47 -3.27 7.41
N GLU A 80 0.98 -4.45 7.74
CA GLU A 80 2.28 -4.94 7.31
C GLU A 80 2.43 -4.80 5.78
N VAL A 81 3.52 -4.16 5.35
CA VAL A 81 3.80 -3.94 3.93
C VAL A 81 4.66 -5.10 3.43
N VAL A 82 4.14 -5.85 2.46
CA VAL A 82 4.90 -6.92 1.80
C VAL A 82 5.89 -6.30 0.83
N GLU A 83 7.18 -6.56 1.05
CA GLU A 83 8.23 -6.12 0.14
C GLU A 83 8.52 -7.21 -0.90
N ILE A 84 8.48 -6.83 -2.17
CA ILE A 84 8.76 -7.73 -3.30
C ILE A 84 10.04 -7.24 -3.98
N PRO A 85 11.15 -7.99 -3.87
CA PRO A 85 12.37 -7.68 -4.60
C PRO A 85 12.17 -7.84 -6.10
N VAL A 86 12.58 -6.84 -6.88
CA VAL A 86 12.41 -6.81 -8.35
C VAL A 86 13.72 -6.44 -9.03
N ARG A 87 14.09 -7.21 -10.04
CA ARG A 87 15.01 -6.78 -11.09
C ARG A 87 14.20 -6.12 -12.18
N TYR A 88 14.49 -4.87 -12.52
CA TYR A 88 13.81 -4.18 -13.63
C TYR A 88 14.50 -4.50 -14.96
N ASP A 89 14.35 -5.74 -15.40
CA ASP A 89 14.94 -6.33 -16.61
C ASP A 89 13.87 -6.72 -17.65
N GLY A 90 12.66 -6.16 -17.53
CA GLY A 90 11.53 -6.56 -18.34
C GLY A 90 11.66 -6.13 -19.81
N PRO A 91 11.20 -6.97 -20.76
CA PRO A 91 11.31 -6.69 -22.19
C PRO A 91 10.48 -5.49 -22.67
N ASP A 92 9.47 -5.06 -21.90
CA ASP A 92 8.63 -3.91 -22.24
C ASP A 92 8.99 -2.65 -21.42
N LEU A 93 10.08 -2.68 -20.62
CA LEU A 93 10.48 -1.56 -19.76
C LEU A 93 10.73 -0.27 -20.56
N ALA A 94 11.47 -0.38 -21.68
CA ALA A 94 11.73 0.74 -22.59
C ALA A 94 10.44 1.31 -23.20
N GLU A 95 9.48 0.46 -23.54
CA GLU A 95 8.20 0.89 -24.10
C GLU A 95 7.34 1.60 -23.05
N VAL A 96 7.30 1.09 -21.81
CA VAL A 96 6.64 1.78 -20.69
C VAL A 96 7.29 3.14 -20.42
N ALA A 97 8.61 3.21 -20.43
CA ALA A 97 9.36 4.46 -20.27
C ALA A 97 8.96 5.49 -21.34
N ARG A 98 8.86 5.05 -22.60
CA ARG A 98 8.38 5.87 -23.72
C ARG A 98 6.94 6.36 -23.53
N LEU A 99 6.04 5.49 -23.06
CA LEU A 99 4.63 5.84 -22.80
C LEU A 99 4.48 6.86 -21.68
N TRP A 100 5.32 6.78 -20.65
CA TRP A 100 5.33 7.71 -19.53
C TRP A 100 6.16 8.96 -19.77
N GLY A 101 6.93 9.02 -20.86
CA GLY A 101 7.82 10.15 -21.18
C GLY A 101 9.01 10.27 -20.22
N VAL A 102 9.50 9.16 -19.67
CA VAL A 102 10.60 9.11 -18.70
C VAL A 102 11.68 8.11 -19.13
N SER A 103 12.77 8.00 -18.36
CA SER A 103 13.78 6.96 -18.58
C SER A 103 13.36 5.63 -17.94
N GLU A 104 13.93 4.52 -18.39
CA GLU A 104 13.72 3.18 -17.80
C GLU A 104 14.02 3.15 -16.30
N LEU A 105 15.10 3.84 -15.90
CA LEU A 105 15.47 3.99 -14.49
C LEU A 105 14.39 4.75 -13.69
N GLU A 106 13.75 5.74 -14.31
CA GLU A 106 12.66 6.48 -13.67
C GLU A 106 11.37 5.67 -13.60
N VAL A 107 11.09 4.78 -14.56
CA VAL A 107 10.00 3.79 -14.45
C VAL A 107 10.19 2.93 -13.20
N ALA A 108 11.40 2.40 -13.00
CA ALA A 108 11.74 1.61 -11.82
C ALA A 108 11.56 2.41 -10.52
N ARG A 109 11.95 3.69 -10.50
CA ARG A 109 11.77 4.56 -9.33
C ARG A 109 10.30 4.89 -9.04
N ILE A 110 9.51 5.22 -10.07
CA ILE A 110 8.06 5.46 -9.94
C ILE A 110 7.38 4.23 -9.37
N HIS A 111 7.68 3.06 -9.93
CA HIS A 111 7.12 1.80 -9.47
C HIS A 111 7.56 1.49 -8.03
N ALA A 112 8.85 1.59 -7.71
CA ALA A 112 9.37 1.27 -6.38
C ALA A 112 8.92 2.23 -5.26
N ARG A 113 8.72 3.52 -5.57
CA ARG A 113 8.26 4.51 -4.57
C ARG A 113 6.75 4.45 -4.31
N THR A 114 6.01 3.79 -5.19
CA THR A 114 4.55 3.66 -5.07
C THR A 114 4.22 2.60 -4.04
N THR A 115 3.42 2.95 -3.03
CA THR A 115 2.80 1.96 -2.16
C THR A 115 1.57 1.40 -2.87
N PHE A 116 1.63 0.12 -3.20
CA PHE A 116 0.54 -0.58 -3.84
C PHE A 116 -0.37 -1.25 -2.82
N ARG A 117 -1.57 -1.58 -3.26
CA ARG A 117 -2.54 -2.37 -2.51
C ARG A 117 -3.14 -3.44 -3.40
N VAL A 118 -3.30 -4.66 -2.88
CA VAL A 118 -4.01 -5.73 -3.61
C VAL A 118 -5.49 -5.36 -3.69
N ALA A 119 -5.95 -4.90 -4.84
CA ALA A 119 -7.35 -4.54 -5.07
C ALA A 119 -8.23 -5.80 -5.09
N PHE A 120 -7.78 -6.83 -5.81
CA PHE A 120 -8.44 -8.12 -5.90
C PHE A 120 -7.45 -9.20 -6.36
N CYS A 121 -7.81 -10.46 -6.12
CA CYS A 121 -7.05 -11.62 -6.60
C CYS A 121 -7.89 -12.38 -7.63
N GLY A 122 -7.24 -12.94 -8.64
CA GLY A 122 -7.91 -13.64 -9.75
C GLY A 122 -6.90 -14.13 -10.77
N PHE A 123 -7.35 -14.61 -11.93
CA PHE A 123 -6.52 -15.17 -13.03
C PHE A 123 -5.78 -16.48 -12.68
N ALA A 124 -4.99 -16.51 -11.61
CA ALA A 124 -4.33 -17.70 -11.11
C ALA A 124 -4.18 -17.62 -9.57
N PRO A 125 -4.09 -18.76 -8.86
CA PRO A 125 -3.77 -18.77 -7.43
C PRO A 125 -2.51 -17.94 -7.14
N GLY A 126 -2.64 -16.97 -6.22
CA GLY A 126 -1.55 -16.06 -5.83
C GLY A 126 -1.38 -14.81 -6.72
N PHE A 127 -2.10 -14.67 -7.84
CA PHE A 127 -2.02 -13.45 -8.64
C PHE A 127 -2.92 -12.35 -8.04
N GLY A 128 -2.28 -11.28 -7.57
CA GLY A 128 -2.94 -10.09 -7.07
C GLY A 128 -2.87 -8.94 -8.08
N TYR A 129 -3.99 -8.28 -8.32
CA TYR A 129 -4.05 -7.03 -9.07
C TYR A 129 -3.78 -5.89 -8.09
N LEU A 130 -2.65 -5.21 -8.28
CA LEU A 130 -2.16 -4.19 -7.36
C LEU A 130 -2.53 -2.80 -7.88
N SER A 131 -3.34 -2.05 -7.13
CA SER A 131 -3.70 -0.65 -7.38
C SER A 131 -2.76 0.29 -6.62
N GLY A 132 -2.61 1.53 -7.09
CA GLY A 132 -1.79 2.55 -6.42
C GLY A 132 -1.15 3.56 -7.37
N LEU A 133 -0.97 3.19 -8.64
CA LEU A 133 -0.53 4.11 -9.68
C LEU A 133 -1.66 5.08 -10.05
N GLY A 134 -1.31 6.36 -10.21
CA GLY A 134 -2.21 7.38 -10.73
C GLY A 134 -2.61 7.12 -12.19
N GLU A 135 -3.68 7.77 -12.64
CA GLU A 135 -4.21 7.62 -14.00
C GLU A 135 -3.21 8.10 -15.06
N GLU A 136 -2.31 9.02 -14.70
CA GLU A 136 -1.20 9.48 -15.53
C GLU A 136 -0.20 8.37 -15.90
N TYR A 137 -0.16 7.29 -15.10
CA TYR A 137 0.69 6.12 -15.33
C TYR A 137 -0.07 4.97 -15.98
N HIS A 138 -1.25 5.21 -16.53
CA HIS A 138 -2.01 4.20 -17.25
C HIS A 138 -1.20 3.61 -18.44
N VAL A 139 -1.03 2.28 -18.46
CA VAL A 139 -0.33 1.56 -19.53
C VAL A 139 -1.29 0.62 -20.26
N PRO A 140 -1.50 0.71 -21.58
CA PRO A 140 -2.35 -0.22 -22.30
C PRO A 140 -1.77 -1.65 -22.27
N ARG A 141 -2.66 -2.64 -22.33
CA ARG A 141 -2.24 -4.02 -22.63
C ARG A 141 -1.63 -4.09 -24.03
N ARG A 142 -0.73 -5.05 -24.24
CA ARG A 142 -0.24 -5.39 -25.57
C ARG A 142 -1.41 -5.76 -26.49
N SER A 143 -1.35 -5.28 -27.72
CA SER A 143 -2.28 -5.65 -28.79
C SER A 143 -2.22 -7.14 -29.12
N ASP A 144 -1.01 -7.70 -29.08
CA ASP A 144 -0.76 -9.14 -29.23
C ASP A 144 -0.24 -9.73 -27.91
N PRO A 145 -1.08 -10.49 -27.17
CA PRO A 145 -0.69 -11.15 -25.93
C PRO A 145 0.41 -12.19 -26.14
N ARG A 146 1.33 -12.30 -25.19
CA ARG A 146 2.34 -13.37 -25.21
C ARG A 146 1.67 -14.71 -24.96
N THR A 147 2.08 -15.71 -25.73
CA THR A 147 1.71 -17.11 -25.48
C THR A 147 2.30 -17.64 -24.17
N LYS A 148 3.42 -17.07 -23.72
CA LYS A 148 4.10 -17.44 -22.48
C LYS A 148 4.73 -16.23 -21.81
N VAL A 149 4.30 -15.97 -20.58
CA VAL A 149 4.92 -15.06 -19.61
C VAL A 149 5.54 -15.93 -18.51
N PRO A 150 6.82 -15.73 -18.14
CA PRO A 150 7.47 -16.55 -17.12
C PRO A 150 6.90 -16.29 -15.72
N ALA A 151 7.03 -17.28 -14.84
CA ALA A 151 6.74 -17.08 -13.42
C ALA A 151 7.70 -16.03 -12.83
N GLY A 152 7.20 -15.24 -11.88
CA GLY A 152 7.94 -14.11 -11.29
C GLY A 152 7.97 -12.87 -12.18
N ALA A 153 7.42 -12.88 -13.41
CA ALA A 153 7.36 -11.66 -14.21
C ALA A 153 6.55 -10.57 -13.50
N VAL A 154 7.03 -9.34 -13.51
CA VAL A 154 6.33 -8.14 -13.02
C VAL A 154 5.77 -7.41 -14.22
N GLY A 155 4.47 -7.13 -14.22
CA GLY A 155 3.81 -6.48 -15.34
C GLY A 155 2.89 -5.33 -14.96
N LEU A 156 2.61 -4.48 -15.95
CA LEU A 156 1.68 -3.37 -15.90
C LEU A 156 0.54 -3.53 -16.91
N ALA A 157 -0.68 -3.17 -16.51
CA ALA A 157 -1.83 -3.01 -17.41
C ALA A 157 -2.91 -2.11 -16.79
N GLY A 158 -3.35 -1.11 -17.55
CA GLY A 158 -4.13 0.00 -17.02
C GLY A 158 -3.34 0.72 -15.94
N THR A 159 -3.99 0.95 -14.80
CA THR A 159 -3.38 1.48 -13.56
C THR A 159 -2.93 0.38 -12.61
N TYR A 160 -2.93 -0.89 -13.04
CA TYR A 160 -2.57 -2.03 -12.21
C TYR A 160 -1.14 -2.51 -12.48
N THR A 161 -0.50 -2.97 -11.41
CA THR A 161 0.71 -3.81 -11.45
C THR A 161 0.42 -5.19 -10.85
N GLY A 162 1.33 -6.13 -11.04
CA GLY A 162 1.11 -7.52 -10.62
C GLY A 162 2.32 -8.40 -10.92
N VAL A 163 2.44 -9.48 -10.14
CA VAL A 163 3.50 -10.48 -10.31
C VAL A 163 2.86 -11.80 -10.73
N TYR A 164 3.38 -12.40 -11.79
CA TYR A 164 2.86 -13.66 -12.32
C TYR A 164 3.30 -14.85 -11.43
N PRO A 165 2.40 -15.55 -10.73
CA PRO A 165 2.79 -16.64 -9.81
C PRO A 165 3.28 -17.88 -10.55
N ARG A 166 2.85 -18.07 -11.80
CA ARG A 166 3.18 -19.22 -12.65
C ARG A 166 3.26 -18.80 -14.11
N SER A 167 3.92 -19.64 -14.91
CA SER A 167 3.99 -19.45 -16.36
C SER A 167 2.59 -19.51 -16.97
N SER A 168 2.20 -18.48 -17.72
CA SER A 168 0.87 -18.38 -18.35
C SER A 168 0.88 -17.42 -19.55
N PRO A 169 -0.07 -17.52 -20.49
CA PRO A 169 -0.25 -16.48 -21.50
C PRO A 169 -0.66 -15.15 -20.86
N GLY A 170 -0.22 -14.01 -21.41
CA GLY A 170 -0.49 -12.71 -20.81
C GLY A 170 -0.19 -11.53 -21.73
N GLY A 171 -1.04 -10.49 -21.64
CA GLY A 171 -0.94 -9.27 -22.44
C GLY A 171 -0.44 -8.05 -21.66
N TRP A 172 0.07 -8.21 -20.45
CA TRP A 172 0.59 -7.09 -19.66
C TRP A 172 1.99 -6.71 -20.17
N GLN A 173 2.34 -5.42 -20.02
CA GLN A 173 3.68 -4.94 -20.31
C GLN A 173 4.62 -5.37 -19.18
N LEU A 174 5.62 -6.18 -19.50
CA LEU A 174 6.54 -6.77 -18.52
C LEU A 174 7.72 -5.80 -18.28
N ILE A 175 7.83 -5.32 -17.05
CA ILE A 175 8.83 -4.31 -16.64
C ILE A 175 9.97 -4.89 -15.80
N GLY A 176 9.85 -6.13 -15.31
CA GLY A 176 10.88 -6.77 -14.51
C GLY A 176 10.56 -8.20 -14.10
N THR A 177 11.38 -8.72 -13.20
CA THR A 177 11.26 -10.06 -12.63
C THR A 177 11.47 -10.05 -11.12
N ALA A 178 10.67 -10.84 -10.41
CA ALA A 178 10.72 -11.10 -8.97
C ALA A 178 10.89 -12.60 -8.72
N PRO A 179 12.03 -13.21 -9.11
CA PRO A 179 12.20 -14.66 -9.16
C PRO A 179 12.16 -15.33 -7.78
N GLU A 180 12.53 -14.60 -6.73
CA GLU A 180 12.61 -15.11 -5.35
C GLU A 180 11.28 -15.02 -4.59
N THR A 181 10.25 -14.41 -5.18
CA THR A 181 8.98 -14.16 -4.49
C THR A 181 7.98 -15.30 -4.71
N VAL A 182 7.72 -16.08 -3.65
CA VAL A 182 6.72 -17.16 -3.67
C VAL A 182 5.34 -16.62 -3.29
N LEU A 183 4.56 -16.24 -4.32
CA LEU A 183 3.22 -15.64 -4.15
C LEU A 183 2.16 -16.60 -3.61
N TRP A 184 2.32 -17.90 -3.88
CA TRP A 184 1.40 -18.95 -3.44
C TRP A 184 2.18 -20.13 -2.88
N ASP A 185 1.89 -20.48 -1.64
CA ASP A 185 2.48 -21.61 -0.93
C ASP A 185 1.36 -22.34 -0.17
N PRO A 186 1.00 -23.58 -0.53
CA PRO A 186 -0.08 -24.32 0.13
C PRO A 186 0.23 -24.66 1.59
N ASP A 187 1.51 -24.66 2.00
CA ASP A 187 1.93 -25.01 3.35
C ASP A 187 2.02 -23.77 4.27
N ARG A 188 1.84 -22.57 3.72
CA ARG A 188 1.82 -21.29 4.45
C ARG A 188 0.40 -20.89 4.88
N SER A 189 0.27 -20.22 6.03
CA SER A 189 -0.99 -19.62 6.49
C SER A 189 -0.85 -18.10 6.69
N PRO A 190 -1.47 -17.25 5.86
CA PRO A 190 -2.29 -17.60 4.69
C PRO A 190 -1.46 -18.09 3.48
N ALA A 191 -2.05 -18.97 2.67
CA ALA A 191 -1.35 -19.57 1.51
C ALA A 191 -0.97 -18.54 0.44
N ALA A 192 -1.85 -17.56 0.21
CA ALA A 192 -1.56 -16.41 -0.65
C ALA A 192 -0.76 -15.36 0.13
N LEU A 193 0.41 -14.98 -0.40
CA LEU A 193 1.17 -13.84 0.10
C LEU A 193 0.40 -12.52 -0.10
N LEU A 194 -0.33 -12.44 -1.22
CA LEU A 194 -1.08 -11.26 -1.65
C LEU A 194 -2.58 -11.51 -1.48
N ALA A 195 -3.11 -11.20 -0.30
CA ALA A 195 -4.55 -11.21 -0.04
C ALA A 195 -5.15 -9.83 -0.39
N PRO A 196 -6.44 -9.73 -0.79
CA PRO A 196 -7.08 -8.45 -1.02
C PRO A 196 -6.96 -7.52 0.20
N GLY A 197 -6.49 -6.30 -0.03
CA GLY A 197 -6.22 -5.31 1.00
C GLY A 197 -4.77 -5.25 1.50
N THR A 198 -3.93 -6.25 1.21
CA THR A 198 -2.49 -6.25 1.56
C THR A 198 -1.78 -5.07 0.88
N HIS A 199 -0.92 -4.36 1.62
CA HIS A 199 -0.05 -3.34 1.06
C HIS A 199 1.23 -3.97 0.54
N VAL A 200 1.70 -3.51 -0.62
CA VAL A 200 2.86 -4.06 -1.30
C VAL A 200 3.79 -2.93 -1.71
N ARG A 201 5.10 -3.14 -1.54
CA ARG A 201 6.14 -2.24 -2.03
C ARG A 201 7.13 -3.04 -2.84
N PHE A 202 7.47 -2.56 -4.02
CA PHE A 202 8.49 -3.19 -4.85
C PHE A 202 9.86 -2.58 -4.53
N VAL A 203 10.85 -3.44 -4.30
CA VAL A 203 12.20 -3.03 -3.93
C VAL A 203 13.16 -3.40 -5.07
N PRO A 204 13.82 -2.45 -5.74
CA PRO A 204 14.81 -2.76 -6.77
C PRO A 204 15.97 -3.55 -6.16
N LEU A 205 16.35 -4.69 -6.76
CA LEU A 205 17.46 -5.52 -6.30
C LEU A 205 18.83 -4.81 -6.38
N ASP A 206 18.97 -3.86 -7.30
CA ASP A 206 20.19 -3.07 -7.49
C ASP A 206 20.15 -1.71 -6.75
N ALA A 207 19.17 -1.49 -5.86
CA ALA A 207 19.14 -0.27 -5.06
C ALA A 207 20.31 -0.30 -4.05
N PRO A 208 21.17 0.73 -4.00
CA PRO A 208 22.09 0.87 -2.88
C PRO A 208 21.25 0.91 -1.60
N SER A 209 21.51 -0.04 -0.71
CA SER A 209 20.85 -0.13 0.59
C SER A 209 20.83 1.26 1.20
N ALA A 210 19.64 1.82 1.46
CA ALA A 210 19.55 3.05 2.21
C ALA A 210 20.15 2.76 3.59
N SER A 211 21.39 3.18 3.80
CA SER A 211 22.06 3.17 5.09
C SER A 211 21.13 3.90 6.06
N HIS A 212 20.67 3.16 7.08
CA HIS A 212 20.09 3.80 8.24
C HIS A 212 21.15 4.75 8.81
N PRO A 213 20.83 6.02 9.10
CA PRO A 213 21.68 6.80 9.97
C PRO A 213 21.65 6.11 11.34
N GLU A 214 22.74 5.39 11.64
CA GLU A 214 23.06 4.95 12.98
C GLU A 214 23.02 6.19 13.88
N HIS A 215 22.05 6.22 14.79
CA HIS A 215 22.04 7.18 15.88
C HIS A 215 23.28 6.90 16.73
N ASP A 216 24.35 7.65 16.47
CA ASP A 216 25.48 7.76 17.37
C ASP A 216 25.01 8.50 18.63
N ARG A 217 24.37 7.77 19.54
CA ARG A 217 24.14 8.24 20.90
C ARG A 217 25.46 8.11 21.63
N ALA A 218 26.20 9.21 21.63
CA ALA A 218 27.25 9.49 22.59
C ALA A 218 26.73 9.20 24.02
N HIS A 219 27.18 8.10 24.61
CA HIS A 219 27.21 7.94 26.06
C HIS A 219 28.52 8.55 26.55
N GLY A 220 28.40 9.79 27.05
CA GLY A 220 29.41 10.38 27.92
C GLY A 220 29.42 9.60 29.23
N GLU A 221 30.42 8.74 29.40
CA GLU A 221 30.71 8.07 30.64
C GLU A 221 31.57 9.00 31.51
N ALA A 222 30.95 9.53 32.57
CA ALA A 222 31.64 10.25 33.62
C ALA A 222 32.33 9.24 34.55
N ALA A 223 33.66 9.26 34.57
CA ALA A 223 34.45 8.58 35.59
C ALA A 223 35.47 9.55 36.21
N THR A 224 35.19 9.90 37.46
CA THR A 224 35.99 10.67 38.41
C THR A 224 37.32 10.00 38.74
N GLY A 225 38.39 10.80 38.80
CA GLY A 225 39.67 10.47 39.46
C GLY A 225 40.37 11.75 39.92
N PRO A 226 40.85 11.84 41.18
CA PRO A 226 41.37 13.09 41.75
C PRO A 226 42.88 13.19 41.58
N THR A 227 43.41 14.42 41.40
CA THR A 227 44.82 14.74 41.72
C THR A 227 44.95 16.22 42.10
N THR A 228 45.84 16.43 43.06
CA THR A 228 45.92 17.50 44.06
C THR A 228 46.84 18.65 43.65
N GLY A 229 46.34 19.90 43.72
CA GLY A 229 47.01 21.18 44.09
C GLY A 229 48.27 21.68 43.35
N PRO A 230 48.85 22.84 43.76
CA PRO A 230 48.20 24.08 44.24
C PRO A 230 48.84 25.37 43.61
N THR A 231 48.44 26.55 44.14
CA THR A 231 49.28 27.77 44.35
C THR A 231 48.99 29.02 43.48
N THR A 232 48.30 30.00 44.12
CA THR A 232 48.68 31.45 44.26
C THR A 232 48.58 32.36 43.02
N ALA A 233 48.16 33.64 43.05
CA ALA A 233 47.43 34.54 43.94
C ALA A 233 47.19 35.88 43.19
N THR A 234 46.45 36.80 43.82
CA THR A 234 46.58 38.28 43.72
C THR A 234 45.87 38.96 42.53
N ALA A 235 44.70 39.58 42.77
CA ALA A 235 44.42 41.02 42.92
C ALA A 235 44.41 41.80 41.57
N THR A 236 43.64 42.85 41.26
CA THR A 236 42.96 43.90 42.03
C THR A 236 42.00 44.66 41.07
N ALA A 237 40.89 45.18 41.60
CA ALA A 237 40.14 46.42 41.28
C ALA A 237 39.75 46.88 39.84
N GLY A 238 38.54 47.47 39.77
CA GLY A 238 38.06 48.40 38.73
C GLY A 238 36.57 48.18 38.41
N THR A 239 35.59 48.64 39.21
CA THR A 239 35.01 50.00 39.30
C THR A 239 33.93 50.32 38.24
N THR A 240 32.71 50.62 38.75
CA THR A 240 31.56 51.39 38.18
C THR A 240 30.88 50.85 36.92
N GLY A 241 29.56 50.89 36.73
CA GLY A 241 28.37 51.48 37.38
C GLY A 241 27.24 51.27 36.35
N THR A 242 25.99 50.88 36.69
CA THR A 242 24.82 51.75 37.00
C THR A 242 23.63 50.98 36.39
N THR A 243 22.66 50.44 37.16
CA THR A 243 21.30 50.99 37.46
C THR A 243 20.45 51.15 36.17
N THR A 244 19.22 50.65 35.96
CA THR A 244 18.09 50.24 36.83
C THR A 244 16.97 49.61 35.97
N ALA A 245 16.13 48.76 36.60
CA ALA A 245 14.64 48.76 36.59
C ALA A 245 13.87 48.48 35.28
N THR A 246 13.02 47.42 35.20
CA THR A 246 11.61 47.31 35.69
C THR A 246 10.65 47.47 34.50
N THR A 247 9.50 46.82 34.28
CA THR A 247 8.70 45.71 34.85
C THR A 247 7.42 45.67 33.99
N GLU A 248 6.73 44.51 33.93
CA GLU A 248 5.25 44.37 33.69
C GLU A 248 4.68 44.80 32.32
N GLU A 249 3.54 44.34 31.79
CA GLU A 249 2.55 43.27 32.00
C GLU A 249 1.57 43.45 30.80
N GLY A 250 0.73 42.45 30.48
CA GLY A 250 -0.54 42.75 29.80
C GLY A 250 -0.96 41.82 28.64
N ASP A 251 -1.58 40.71 28.98
CA ASP A 251 -2.77 40.12 28.31
C ASP A 251 -4.02 40.75 29.02
N PRO A 252 -5.33 40.63 28.65
CA PRO A 252 -5.97 39.88 27.56
C PRO A 252 -7.24 40.49 26.88
N SER A 253 -7.83 39.70 25.95
CA SER A 253 -9.28 39.53 25.63
C SER A 253 -10.05 40.54 24.74
N ASP A 254 -10.76 40.05 23.70
CA ASP A 254 -12.26 40.01 23.57
C ASP A 254 -12.66 39.44 22.16
N ARG A 255 -13.30 38.27 22.00
CA ARG A 255 -14.76 37.97 21.92
C ARG A 255 -15.61 38.85 20.99
N ARG A 256 -16.27 38.25 19.96
CA ARG A 256 -17.71 37.89 19.89
C ARG A 256 -18.25 37.82 18.44
N ARG A 257 -19.18 36.88 18.29
CA ARG A 257 -20.11 36.54 17.18
C ARG A 257 -21.15 37.64 16.91
N PRO A 258 -21.88 37.54 15.76
CA PRO A 258 -23.18 36.85 15.73
C PRO A 258 -23.16 35.49 15.02
#